data_AF-A0A1F9YDE2-F1
#
_entry.id   AF-A0A1F9YDE2-F1
#
_cell.length_a   1.000
_cell.length_b   1.000
_cell.length_c   1.000
_cell.angle_alpha   90.00
_cell.angle_beta   90.00
_cell.angle_gamma   90.00
#
_symmetry.space_group_name_H-M   'P 1'
#
loop_
_entity.id
_entity.type
_entity.pdbx_description
1 polymer ?
#
loop_
_entity_poly.entity_id
_entity_poly.type
_entity_poly.pdbx_seq_one_letter_code
_entity_poly.pdbx_strand_id
1 'polypeptide(L)'
;MEENNAPKSRLAFFVVILLMVTTLAVIVTLQNAASIGVGFLFWHFESPLAVALLIAFALGLSTGLLAMLPSTLRRKQQIAYLEQRVGGLDINSTRQ
;
A
#
# COMPACT_ATOMS: atom_id res chain seq x y z
N MET A 1 -27.31 -0.61 -36.38
CA MET A 1 -27.27 0.32 -35.24
C MET A 1 -26.86 -0.51 -34.04
N GLU A 2 -25.56 -0.58 -33.77
CA GLU A 2 -24.99 -1.45 -32.73
C GLU A 2 -25.07 -0.70 -31.40
N GLU A 3 -26.11 -0.99 -30.61
CA GLU A 3 -26.23 -0.46 -29.25
C GLU A 3 -25.11 -1.05 -28.40
N ASN A 4 -24.07 -0.24 -28.20
CA ASN A 4 -22.94 -0.48 -27.31
C ASN A 4 -23.47 -0.67 -25.89
N ASN A 5 -23.85 -1.91 -25.59
CA ASN A 5 -24.11 -2.41 -24.26
C ASN A 5 -22.78 -2.68 -23.57
N ALA A 6 -21.95 -1.65 -23.40
CA ALA A 6 -20.93 -1.67 -22.36
C ALA A 6 -21.65 -2.12 -21.07
N PRO A 7 -21.15 -3.13 -20.37
CA PRO A 7 -21.96 -3.94 -19.48
C PRO A 7 -22.45 -3.11 -18.29
N LYS A 8 -23.68 -2.57 -18.40
CA LYS A 8 -24.41 -1.83 -17.35
C LYS A 8 -24.36 -2.57 -16.01
N SER A 9 -24.31 -3.90 -16.05
CA SER A 9 -24.17 -4.79 -14.89
C SER A 9 -22.84 -4.61 -14.13
N ARG A 10 -21.72 -4.34 -14.80
CA ARG A 10 -20.43 -4.10 -14.14
C ARG A 10 -20.44 -2.79 -13.37
N LEU A 11 -21.00 -1.73 -13.96
CA LEU A 11 -21.13 -0.43 -13.29
C LEU A 11 -22.07 -0.53 -12.08
N ALA A 12 -23.21 -1.20 -12.23
CA ALA A 12 -24.14 -1.43 -11.12
C ALA A 12 -23.48 -2.20 -9.96
N PHE A 13 -22.67 -3.22 -10.27
CA PHE A 13 -21.91 -3.97 -9.28
C PHE A 13 -20.91 -3.08 -8.50
N PHE A 14 -20.13 -2.24 -9.19
CA PHE A 14 -19.22 -1.31 -8.54
C PHE A 14 -19.95 -0.29 -7.67
N VAL A 15 -21.11 0.20 -8.12
CA VAL A 15 -21.94 1.16 -7.36
C VAL A 15 -22.47 0.53 -6.07
N VAL A 16 -22.93 -0.74 -6.12
CA VAL A 16 -23.39 -1.46 -4.93
C VAL A 16 -22.26 -1.66 -3.92
N ILE A 17 -21.07 -2.06 -4.39
CA ILE A 17 -19.90 -2.20 -3.53
C ILE A 17 -19.53 -0.86 -2.89
N LEU A 18 -19.49 0.22 -3.68
CA LEU A 18 -19.15 1.55 -3.18
C LEU A 18 -20.13 1.99 -2.10
N LEU A 19 -21.44 1.82 -2.32
CA LEU A 19 -22.47 2.11 -1.31
C LEU A 19 -22.25 1.30 -0.03
N MET A 20 -22.00 0.00 -0.15
CA MET A 20 -21.75 -0.88 1.00
C MET A 20 -20.53 -0.42 1.81
N VAL A 21 -19.42 -0.09 1.14
CA VAL A 21 -18.20 0.40 1.77
C VAL A 21 -18.43 1.75 2.44
N THR A 22 -19.12 2.69 1.79
CA THR A 22 -19.46 4.00 2.38
C THR A 22 -20.35 3.84 3.61
N THR A 23 -21.37 2.99 3.56
CA THR A 23 -22.24 2.71 4.70
C THR A 23 -21.45 2.09 5.86
N LEU A 24 -20.58 1.12 5.59
CA LEU A 24 -19.70 0.53 6.61
C LEU A 24 -18.78 1.57 7.24
N ALA A 25 -18.19 2.46 6.45
CA ALA A 25 -17.35 3.55 6.95
C ALA A 25 -18.13 4.47 7.90
N VAL A 26 -19.34 4.88 7.52
CA VAL A 26 -20.22 5.71 8.38
C VAL A 26 -20.56 5.00 9.69
N ILE A 27 -20.91 3.70 9.63
CA ILE A 27 -21.21 2.91 10.83
C ILE A 27 -19.99 2.83 11.75
N VAL A 28 -18.80 2.57 11.21
CA VAL A 28 -17.55 2.53 11.98
C VAL A 28 -17.28 3.89 12.62
N THR A 29 -17.46 4.99 11.89
CA THR A 29 -17.32 6.35 12.44
C THR A 29 -18.30 6.61 13.56
N LEU A 30 -19.58 6.26 13.39
CA LEU A 30 -20.62 6.50 14.40
C LEU A 30 -20.46 5.60 15.64
N GLN A 31 -20.12 4.32 15.46
CA GLN A 31 -19.89 3.40 16.58
C GLN A 31 -18.59 3.72 17.33
N ASN A 32 -17.58 4.24 16.65
CA ASN A 32 -16.33 4.70 17.25
C ASN A 32 -16.34 6.21 17.54
N ALA A 33 -17.50 6.87 17.54
CA ALA A 33 -17.64 8.31 17.80
C ALA A 33 -17.38 8.70 19.26
N ALA A 34 -17.22 7.71 20.15
CA ALA A 34 -16.69 7.95 21.48
C ALA A 34 -15.25 8.48 21.34
N SER A 35 -15.10 9.78 21.60
CA SER A 35 -13.79 10.41 21.70
C SER A 35 -13.03 9.80 22.86
N ILE A 36 -11.90 9.16 22.54
CA ILE A 36 -10.95 8.69 23.54
C ILE A 36 -9.77 9.66 23.52
N GLY A 37 -9.34 10.11 24.70
CA GLY A 37 -8.15 10.93 24.85
C GLY A 37 -6.91 10.12 24.44
N VAL A 38 -6.24 10.56 23.38
CA VAL A 38 -4.99 9.97 22.92
C VAL A 38 -3.83 10.84 23.40
N GLY A 39 -3.06 10.31 24.35
CA GLY A 39 -1.79 10.90 24.77
C GLY A 39 -0.63 10.32 23.97
N PHE A 40 0.08 11.15 23.20
CA PHE A 40 1.29 10.76 22.49
C PHE A 40 2.46 11.70 22.83
N LEU A 41 3.40 11.20 23.62
CA LEU A 41 4.62 11.90 24.08
C LEU A 41 4.35 13.25 24.76
N PHE A 42 4.15 14.33 24.00
CA PHE A 42 3.81 15.68 24.50
C PHE A 42 2.48 16.21 23.96
N TRP A 43 1.79 15.44 23.11
CA TRP A 43 0.52 15.83 22.51
C TRP A 43 -0.63 15.07 23.15
N HIS A 44 -1.72 15.80 23.39
CA HIS A 44 -2.97 15.23 23.84
C HIS A 44 -4.05 15.71 22.88
N PHE A 45 -4.76 14.79 22.26
CA PHE A 45 -5.86 15.11 21.37
C PHE A 45 -6.99 14.11 21.53
N GLU A 46 -8.22 14.56 21.32
CA GLU A 46 -9.39 13.71 21.31
C GLU A 46 -9.67 13.25 19.89
N SER A 47 -9.72 11.94 19.69
CA SER A 47 -9.97 11.34 18.38
C SER A 47 -10.79 10.07 18.53
N PRO A 48 -11.68 9.77 17.57
CA PRO A 48 -12.23 8.44 17.40
C PRO A 48 -11.12 7.39 17.33
N LEU A 49 -11.34 6.24 17.98
CA LEU A 49 -10.38 5.14 18.03
C LEU A 49 -9.98 4.65 16.64
N ALA A 50 -10.95 4.57 15.73
CA ALA A 50 -10.73 4.15 14.35
C ALA A 50 -9.72 5.07 13.61
N VAL A 51 -9.79 6.38 13.83
CA VAL A 51 -8.89 7.35 13.19
C VAL A 51 -7.46 7.17 13.72
N ALA A 52 -7.30 6.99 15.03
CA ALA A 52 -6.00 6.75 15.64
C ALA A 52 -5.33 5.46 15.11
N LEU A 53 -6.09 4.37 14.99
CA LEU A 53 -5.61 3.11 14.42
C LEU A 53 -5.21 3.23 12.95
N LEU A 54 -5.98 3.94 12.13
CA LEU A 54 -5.65 4.16 10.73
C LEU A 54 -4.37 4.97 10.56
N ILE A 55 -4.16 6.01 11.37
CA ILE A 55 -2.93 6.81 11.35
C ILE A 55 -1.73 5.96 11.77
N ALA A 56 -1.84 5.21 12.87
CA ALA A 56 -0.77 4.34 13.34
C ALA A 56 -0.41 3.27 12.29
N PHE A 57 -1.41 2.66 11.66
CA PHE A 57 -1.21 1.69 10.60
C PHE A 57 -0.55 2.33 9.36
N ALA A 58 -1.01 3.49 8.91
CA ALA A 58 -0.44 4.19 7.77
C ALA A 58 1.03 4.57 8.00
N LEU A 59 1.37 5.02 9.21
CA LEU A 59 2.75 5.31 9.60
C LEU A 59 3.61 4.05 9.63
N GLY A 60 3.11 2.96 10.21
CA GLY A 60 3.79 1.66 10.23
C GLY A 60 4.03 1.12 8.81
N LEU A 61 3.02 1.15 7.95
CA LEU A 61 3.11 0.73 6.55
C LEU A 61 4.11 1.59 5.78
N SER A 62 4.04 2.92 5.93
CA SER A 62 4.98 3.85 5.28
C SER A 62 6.40 3.57 5.71
N THR A 63 6.64 3.43 7.01
CA THR A 63 7.98 3.13 7.57
C THR A 63 8.49 1.77 7.07
N GLY A 64 7.63 0.75 7.02
CA GLY A 64 7.96 -0.57 6.48
C GLY A 64 8.35 -0.53 5.01
N LEU A 65 7.60 0.19 4.17
CA LEU A 65 7.93 0.41 2.76
C LEU A 65 9.25 1.17 2.60
N LEU A 66 9.45 2.23 3.40
CA LEU A 66 10.68 3.01 3.42
C LEU A 66 11.89 2.15 3.80
N ALA A 67 11.74 1.25 4.76
CA ALA A 67 12.79 0.31 5.15
C ALA A 67 13.13 -0.72 4.06
N MET A 68 12.21 -1.03 3.13
CA MET A 68 12.44 -1.94 2.01
C MET A 68 13.19 -1.31 0.82
N LEU A 69 13.14 0.02 0.67
CA LEU A 69 13.88 0.75 -0.38
C LEU A 69 15.39 0.44 -0.41
N PRO A 70 16.15 0.55 0.71
CA PRO A 70 17.59 0.28 0.68
C PRO A 70 17.90 -1.19 0.40
N SER A 71 17.05 -2.11 0.86
CA SER A 71 17.16 -3.55 0.62
C SER A 71 17.08 -3.88 -0.88
N THR A 72 16.05 -3.35 -1.55
CA THR A 72 15.83 -3.61 -2.97
C THR A 72 16.90 -2.95 -3.85
N LEU A 73 17.37 -1.75 -3.47
CA LEU A 73 18.42 -1.05 -4.20
C LEU A 73 19.76 -1.80 -4.16
N ARG A 74 20.16 -2.29 -2.97
CA ARG A 74 21.38 -3.10 -2.81
C ARG A 74 21.31 -4.38 -3.62
N ARG A 75 20.15 -5.04 -3.64
CA ARG A 75 19.94 -6.28 -4.42
C ARG A 75 20.10 -6.04 -5.92
N LYS A 76 19.58 -4.92 -6.44
CA LYS A 76 19.78 -4.54 -7.86
C LYS A 76 21.24 -4.29 -8.20
N GLN A 77 21.99 -3.60 -7.33
CA GLN A 77 23.42 -3.36 -7.52
C GLN A 77 24.22 -4.68 -7.53
N GLN A 78 23.90 -5.62 -6.63
CA GLN A 78 24.55 -6.93 -6.60
C GLN A 78 24.27 -7.75 -7.85
N ILE A 79 23.03 -7.73 -8.37
CA ILE A 79 22.66 -8.42 -9.60
C ILE A 79 23.43 -7.84 -10.80
N ALA A 80 23.46 -6.51 -10.94
CA ALA A 80 24.22 -5.86 -12.02
C ALA A 80 25.72 -6.17 -11.96
N TYR A 81 26.29 -6.25 -10.74
CA TYR A 81 27.68 -6.64 -10.54
C TYR A 81 27.95 -8.11 -10.89
N LEU A 82 27.03 -9.02 -10.56
CA LEU A 82 27.13 -10.44 -10.90
C LEU A 82 27.03 -10.66 -12.42
N GLU A 83 26.11 -9.99 -13.10
CA GLU A 83 25.95 -10.08 -14.56
C GLU A 83 27.22 -9.65 -15.31
N GLN A 84 27.89 -8.57 -14.87
CA GLN A 84 29.16 -8.15 -15.45
C GLN A 84 30.27 -9.20 -15.28
N ARG A 85 30.29 -9.90 -14.13
CA ARG A 85 31.27 -10.97 -13.88
C ARG A 85 30.98 -12.21 -14.72
N VAL A 86 29.73 -12.62 -14.84
CA VAL A 86 29.33 -13.76 -15.67
C VAL A 86 29.67 -13.49 -17.14
N GLY A 87 29.30 -12.32 -17.68
CA GLY A 87 29.64 -11.97 -19.06
C GLY A 87 31.15 -11.83 -19.32
N GLY A 88 31.92 -11.38 -18.33
CA GLY A 88 33.39 -11.31 -18.43
C GLY A 88 34.07 -12.69 -18.41
N LEU A 89 33.48 -13.67 -17.71
CA LEU A 89 34.00 -15.04 -17.63
C LEU A 89 33.79 -15.81 -18.95
N ASP A 90 32.63 -15.67 -19.59
CA ASP A 90 32.33 -16.31 -20.89
C ASP A 90 33.22 -15.80 -22.03
N ILE A 91 33.59 -14.52 -22.02
CA ILE A 91 34.48 -13.93 -23.03
C ILE A 91 35.91 -14.46 -22.88
N ASN A 92 36.35 -14.78 -21.66
CA ASN A 92 37.69 -15.29 -21.42
C ASN A 92 37.83 -16.80 -21.71
N SER A 93 36.76 -17.59 -21.52
CA SER A 93 36.75 -19.02 -21.86
C SER A 93 36.66 -19.27 -23.37
N THR A 94 36.11 -18.34 -24.15
CA THR A 94 36.03 -18.44 -25.62
C THR A 94 37.34 -18.08 -26.33
N ARG A 95 38.33 -17.55 -25.60
CA ARG A 95 39.62 -17.09 -26.14
C ARG A 95 40.80 -18.06 -25.91
N GLN A 96 40.61 -19.14 -25.15
CA GLN A 96 41.60 -20.21 -24.97
C GLN A 96 41.25 -21.44 -25.80
#